data_AF-A0A7K2U2B6-F1
#
_entry.id   AF-A0A7K2U2B6-F1
#
_cell.length_a   1.000
_cell.length_b   1.000
_cell.length_c   1.000
_cell.angle_alpha   90.00
_cell.angle_beta   90.00
_cell.angle_gamma   90.00
#
_symmetry.space_group_name_H-M   'P 1'
#
loop_
_entity.id
_entity.type
_entity.pdbx_description
1 polymer ?
#
loop_
_entity_poly.entity_id
_entity_poly.type
_entity_poly.pdbx_seq_one_letter_code
_entity_poly.pdbx_strand_id
1 'polypeptide(L)'
;MAHDGPSEALRTGRLYAVLAELQKQAVGEHHSLGLPGTLRALLRAPSKVLNPHLWQVGAYLLAARNRGKGESATVLFRSIPDVLPLGQELPHALTPQERERFHEGLTAQRAEIAKALQEL
;
A
#
# COMPACT_ATOMS: atom_id res chain seq x y z
N MET A 1 11.32 6.42 -22.22
CA MET A 1 10.08 5.62 -22.30
C MET A 1 9.04 6.36 -21.50
N ALA A 2 7.88 6.69 -22.10
CA ALA A 2 6.82 7.38 -21.37
C ALA A 2 6.23 6.40 -20.36
N HIS A 3 6.50 6.60 -19.08
CA HIS A 3 5.77 5.90 -18.04
C HIS A 3 4.31 6.32 -18.14
N ASP A 4 3.41 5.35 -18.32
CA ASP A 4 1.97 5.58 -18.32
C ASP A 4 1.55 5.98 -16.90
N GLY A 5 1.62 7.28 -16.60
CA GLY A 5 1.31 7.88 -15.30
C GLY A 5 -0.01 7.36 -14.69
N PRO A 6 -1.10 7.23 -15.46
CA PRO A 6 -2.32 6.54 -15.05
C PRO A 6 -2.11 5.11 -14.50
N SER A 7 -1.31 4.29 -15.18
CA SER A 7 -1.00 2.92 -14.74
C SER A 7 -0.10 2.89 -13.50
N GLU A 8 0.85 3.82 -13.40
CA GLU A 8 1.71 3.99 -12.22
C GLU A 8 0.90 4.42 -10.98
N ALA A 9 -0.04 5.36 -11.16
CA ALA A 9 -0.91 5.82 -10.10
C ALA A 9 -1.84 4.69 -9.60
N LEU A 10 -2.37 3.88 -10.51
CA LEU A 10 -3.15 2.69 -10.17
C LEU A 10 -2.33 1.70 -9.33
N ARG A 11 -1.10 1.37 -9.73
CA ARG A 11 -0.18 0.52 -8.95
C ARG A 11 0.15 1.14 -7.60
N THR A 12 0.38 2.44 -7.54
CA THR A 12 0.62 3.18 -6.29
C THR A 12 -0.57 3.06 -5.32
N GLY A 13 -1.80 3.09 -5.83
CA GLY A 13 -3.02 2.84 -5.07
C GLY A 13 -3.06 1.44 -4.46
N ARG A 14 -2.72 0.42 -5.27
CA ARG A 14 -2.64 -0.98 -4.82
C ARG A 14 -1.56 -1.15 -3.75
N LEU A 15 -0.37 -0.60 -3.97
CA LEU A 15 0.73 -0.64 -3.01
C LEU A 15 0.34 -0.02 -1.66
N TYR A 16 -0.31 1.15 -1.69
CA TYR A 16 -0.78 1.80 -0.46
C TYR A 16 -1.76 0.91 0.31
N ALA A 17 -2.68 0.21 -0.37
CA ALA A 17 -3.62 -0.71 0.28
C ALA A 17 -2.90 -1.84 1.03
N VAL A 18 -1.91 -2.48 0.39
CA VAL A 18 -1.13 -3.57 0.99
C VAL A 18 -0.32 -3.07 2.18
N LEU A 19 0.39 -1.95 2.04
CA LEU A 19 1.19 -1.38 3.13
C LEU A 19 0.33 -0.94 4.31
N ALA A 20 -0.85 -0.36 4.04
CA ALA A 20 -1.78 0.06 5.08
C ALA A 20 -2.29 -1.12 5.91
N GLU A 21 -2.73 -2.20 5.25
CA GLU A 21 -3.22 -3.38 5.96
C GLU A 21 -2.09 -4.10 6.71
N LEU A 22 -0.90 -4.20 6.10
CA LEU A 22 0.26 -4.82 6.75
C LEU A 22 0.68 -4.04 8.01
N GLN A 23 0.72 -2.70 7.94
CA GLN A 23 1.00 -1.86 9.10
C GLN A 23 -0.08 -2.04 10.18
N LYS A 24 -1.36 -2.05 9.80
CA LYS A 24 -2.48 -2.26 10.74
C LYS A 24 -2.35 -3.58 11.49
N GLN A 25 -1.99 -4.67 10.82
CA GLN A 25 -1.75 -5.96 11.49
C GLN A 25 -0.54 -5.92 12.43
N ALA A 26 0.47 -5.12 12.08
CA ALA A 26 1.69 -4.97 12.88
C ALA A 26 1.49 -4.15 14.16
N VAL A 27 0.76 -3.03 14.11
CA VAL A 27 0.69 -2.06 15.23
C VAL A 27 -0.71 -1.89 15.84
N GLY A 28 -1.75 -2.47 15.24
CA GLY A 28 -3.13 -2.30 15.69
C GLY A 28 -3.61 -0.86 15.53
N GLU A 29 -4.25 -0.29 16.54
CA GLU A 29 -4.81 1.07 16.53
C GLU A 29 -3.78 2.19 16.33
N HIS A 30 -2.48 1.93 16.51
CA HIS A 30 -1.41 2.91 16.34
C HIS A 30 -0.93 3.08 14.88
N HIS A 31 -1.68 2.58 13.90
CA HIS A 31 -1.31 2.67 12.50
C HIS A 31 -1.48 4.10 11.96
N SER A 32 -0.62 4.49 11.02
CA SER A 32 -0.66 5.82 10.40
C SER A 32 -1.22 5.78 8.97
N LEU A 33 -0.99 4.69 8.25
CA LEU A 33 -1.57 4.43 6.93
C LEU A 33 -3.04 4.03 7.05
N GLY A 34 -3.89 4.48 6.13
CA GLY A 34 -5.34 4.30 6.19
C GLY A 34 -6.09 5.47 6.83
N LEU A 35 -5.40 6.38 7.54
CA LEU A 35 -6.02 7.59 8.11
C LEU A 35 -6.30 8.66 7.04
N PRO A 36 -7.42 9.43 7.14
CA PRO A 36 -7.77 10.46 6.16
C PRO A 36 -6.71 11.57 5.99
N GLY A 37 -5.99 11.91 7.07
CA GLY A 37 -4.89 12.89 7.02
C GLY A 37 -3.73 12.39 6.17
N THR A 38 -3.29 11.15 6.43
CA THR A 38 -2.20 10.49 5.71
C THR A 38 -2.55 10.28 4.24
N LEU A 39 -3.80 9.89 3.93
CA LEU A 39 -4.26 9.75 2.55
C LEU A 39 -4.17 11.08 1.78
N ARG A 40 -4.56 12.20 2.39
CA ARG A 40 -4.41 13.53 1.76
C ARG A 40 -2.96 13.91 1.52
N ALA A 41 -2.05 13.58 2.45
CA ALA A 41 -0.62 13.81 2.29
C ALA A 41 -0.03 12.94 1.17
N LEU A 42 -0.44 11.67 1.11
CA LEU A 42 -0.04 10.71 0.09
C LEU A 42 -0.37 11.20 -1.32
N LEU A 43 -1.60 11.69 -1.56
CA LEU A 43 -2.00 12.18 -2.89
C LEU A 43 -1.19 13.40 -3.36
N ARG A 44 -0.54 14.12 -2.43
CA ARG A 44 0.33 15.26 -2.72
C ARG A 44 1.79 14.86 -2.92
N ALA A 45 2.26 13.88 -2.16
CA ALA A 45 3.64 13.41 -2.20
C ALA A 45 3.75 11.90 -1.91
N PRO A 46 3.39 11.04 -2.88
CA PRO A 46 3.34 9.59 -2.67
C PRO A 46 4.68 9.01 -2.21
N SER A 47 5.78 9.35 -2.89
CA SER A 47 7.12 8.87 -2.55
C SER A 47 7.55 9.23 -1.13
N LYS A 48 7.27 10.46 -0.66
CA LYS A 48 7.60 10.89 0.71
C LYS A 48 6.87 10.09 1.78
N VAL A 49 5.64 9.68 1.50
CA VAL A 49 4.82 8.93 2.46
C VAL A 49 5.14 7.45 2.40
N LEU A 50 5.22 6.84 1.21
CA LEU A 50 5.34 5.38 1.07
C LEU A 50 6.76 4.84 1.23
N ASN A 51 7.80 5.58 0.84
CA ASN A 51 9.18 5.09 0.93
C ASN A 51 9.54 4.65 2.37
N PRO A 52 9.25 5.43 3.42
CA PRO A 52 9.48 4.98 4.80
C PRO A 52 8.80 3.65 5.14
N HIS A 53 7.58 3.42 4.63
CA HIS A 53 6.85 2.18 4.88
C HIS A 53 7.40 1.00 4.08
N LEU A 54 7.88 1.23 2.85
CA LEU A 54 8.58 0.22 2.06
C LEU A 54 9.85 -0.28 2.76
N TRP A 55 10.61 0.61 3.41
CA TRP A 55 11.77 0.20 4.22
C TRP A 55 11.38 -0.60 5.48
N GLN A 56 10.17 -0.40 5.99
CA GLN A 56 9.68 -1.02 7.22
C GLN A 56 8.90 -2.33 7.01
N VAL A 57 8.68 -2.78 5.77
CA VAL A 57 7.84 -3.96 5.48
C VAL A 57 8.26 -5.23 6.23
N GLY A 58 9.57 -5.47 6.36
CA GLY A 58 10.09 -6.61 7.12
C GLY A 58 9.81 -6.47 8.62
N ALA A 59 9.92 -5.26 9.17
CA ALA A 59 9.60 -4.98 10.56
C ALA A 59 8.10 -5.14 10.84
N TYR A 60 7.23 -4.73 9.90
CA TYR A 60 5.78 -4.95 10.02
C TYR A 60 5.43 -6.42 9.99
N LEU A 61 6.03 -7.21 9.10
CA LEU A 61 5.82 -8.65 9.04
C LEU A 61 6.19 -9.31 10.38
N LEU A 62 7.36 -8.99 10.93
CA LEU A 62 7.81 -9.55 12.21
C LEU A 62 6.89 -9.14 13.36
N ALA A 63 6.51 -7.86 13.44
CA ALA A 63 5.62 -7.36 14.47
C ALA A 63 4.21 -7.99 14.38
N ALA A 64 3.65 -8.12 13.18
CA ALA A 64 2.37 -8.77 12.96
C ALA A 64 2.41 -10.25 13.36
N ARG A 65 3.50 -10.96 13.03
CA ARG A 65 3.73 -12.34 13.50
C ARG A 65 3.73 -12.44 15.02
N ASN A 66 4.43 -11.53 15.70
CA ASN A 66 4.48 -11.50 17.17
C ASN A 66 3.11 -11.21 17.82
N ARG A 67 2.16 -10.68 17.05
CA ARG A 67 0.76 -10.44 17.48
C ARG A 67 -0.20 -11.55 17.07
N GLY A 68 0.29 -12.69 16.58
CA GLY A 68 -0.54 -13.80 16.12
C GLY A 68 -1.20 -13.58 14.75
N LYS A 69 -0.72 -12.60 13.96
CA LYS A 69 -1.19 -12.31 12.59
C LYS A 69 -0.18 -12.75 11.53
N GLY A 70 0.66 -13.74 11.83
CA GLY A 70 1.79 -14.12 10.97
C GLY A 70 1.37 -14.63 9.60
N GLU A 71 0.33 -15.45 9.53
CA GLU A 71 -0.17 -16.02 8.28
C GLU A 71 -0.77 -14.95 7.36
N SER A 72 -1.73 -14.17 7.88
CA SER A 72 -2.33 -13.04 7.17
C SER A 72 -1.31 -12.00 6.73
N ALA A 73 -0.31 -11.68 7.57
CA ALA A 73 0.74 -10.73 7.22
C ALA A 73 1.69 -11.28 6.15
N THR A 74 1.93 -12.59 6.13
CA THR A 74 2.77 -13.24 5.12
C THR A 74 2.12 -13.16 3.73
N VAL A 75 0.80 -13.36 3.64
CA VAL A 75 0.04 -13.18 2.39
C VAL A 75 0.22 -11.77 1.84
N LEU A 76 0.02 -10.75 2.70
CA LEU A 76 0.20 -9.36 2.32
C LEU A 76 1.64 -9.07 1.86
N PHE A 77 2.63 -9.51 2.63
CA PHE A 77 4.04 -9.30 2.32
C PHE A 77 4.44 -9.90 0.96
N ARG A 78 3.97 -11.12 0.66
CA ARG A 78 4.26 -11.79 -0.62
C ARG A 78 3.62 -11.10 -1.82
N SER A 79 2.53 -10.36 -1.63
CA SER A 79 1.86 -9.61 -2.72
C SER A 79 2.57 -8.31 -3.11
N ILE A 80 3.52 -7.83 -2.30
CA ILE A 80 4.17 -6.52 -2.51
C ILE A 80 4.82 -6.41 -3.90
N PRO A 81 5.63 -7.38 -4.38
CA PRO A 81 6.27 -7.29 -5.69
C PRO A 81 5.30 -7.12 -6.85
N ASP A 82 4.11 -7.72 -6.76
CA ASP A 82 3.09 -7.69 -7.82
C ASP A 82 2.41 -6.31 -7.95
N VAL A 83 2.38 -5.56 -6.85
CA VAL A 83 1.74 -4.24 -6.76
C VAL A 83 2.74 -3.09 -6.81
N LEU A 84 4.05 -3.38 -6.91
CA LEU A 84 5.04 -2.32 -7.08
C LEU A 84 4.78 -1.54 -8.40
N PRO A 85 4.93 -0.21 -8.37
CA PRO A 85 5.00 0.59 -9.59
C PRO A 85 6.13 0.09 -10.49
N LEU A 86 5.95 0.20 -11.82
CA LEU A 86 6.96 -0.28 -12.79
C LEU A 86 8.05 0.77 -13.01
N GLY A 87 7.75 2.04 -12.72
CA GLY A 87 8.76 3.06 -12.54
C GLY A 87 9.74 2.67 -11.43
N GLN A 88 11.03 2.92 -11.64
CA GLN A 88 12.05 2.73 -10.59
C GLN A 88 11.78 3.59 -9.35
N GLU A 89 10.96 4.62 -9.48
CA GLU A 89 10.62 5.56 -8.42
C GLU A 89 9.11 5.76 -8.32
N LEU A 90 8.64 5.93 -7.08
CA LEU A 90 7.27 6.34 -6.81
C LEU A 90 7.02 7.77 -7.29
N PRO A 91 5.80 8.08 -7.77
CA PRO A 91 5.46 9.42 -8.24
C PRO A 91 5.68 10.47 -7.14
N HIS A 92 6.25 11.62 -7.51
CA HIS A 92 6.45 12.74 -6.60
C HIS A 92 5.15 13.49 -6.28
N ALA A 93 4.19 13.47 -7.20
CA ALA A 93 2.86 14.05 -7.05
C ALA A 93 1.89 13.34 -8.01
N LEU A 94 0.58 13.41 -7.72
CA LEU A 94 -0.47 12.90 -8.61
C LEU A 94 -1.34 14.06 -9.12
N THR A 95 -1.52 14.11 -10.43
CA THR A 95 -2.52 14.93 -11.13
C THR A 95 -3.95 14.47 -10.78
N PRO A 96 -4.99 15.28 -11.04
CA PRO A 96 -6.37 14.86 -10.76
C PRO A 96 -6.77 13.51 -11.39
N GLN A 97 -6.42 13.28 -12.65
CA GLN A 97 -6.70 12.02 -13.35
C GLN A 97 -5.94 10.83 -12.71
N GLU A 98 -4.69 11.04 -12.32
CA GLU A 98 -3.92 10.01 -11.63
C GLU A 98 -4.46 9.72 -10.23
N ARG A 99 -5.06 10.70 -9.54
CA ARG A 99 -5.73 10.47 -8.25
C ARG A 99 -6.93 9.56 -8.40
N GLU A 100 -7.71 9.70 -9.47
CA GLU A 100 -8.82 8.78 -9.77
C GLU A 100 -8.29 7.35 -9.95
N ARG A 101 -7.26 7.17 -10.77
CA ARG A 101 -6.60 5.87 -10.96
C ARG A 101 -6.02 5.29 -9.67
N PHE A 102 -5.42 6.13 -8.84
CA PHE A 102 -4.96 5.75 -7.52
C PHE A 102 -6.11 5.22 -6.65
N HIS A 103 -7.25 5.92 -6.63
CA HIS A 103 -8.41 5.49 -5.85
C HIS A 103 -9.03 4.19 -6.38
N GLU A 104 -9.06 4.00 -7.70
CA GLU A 104 -9.45 2.74 -8.33
C GLU A 104 -8.54 1.59 -7.86
N GLY A 105 -7.22 1.78 -7.96
CA GLY A 105 -6.24 0.79 -7.51
C GLY A 105 -6.35 0.46 -6.03
N LEU A 106 -6.51 1.48 -5.18
CA LEU A 106 -6.72 1.33 -3.74
C LEU A 106 -7.97 0.51 -3.43
N THR A 107 -9.09 0.83 -4.08
CA THR A 107 -10.38 0.17 -3.83
C THR A 107 -10.33 -1.29 -4.29
N ALA A 108 -9.82 -1.54 -5.49
CA ALA A 108 -9.69 -2.88 -6.03
C ALA A 108 -8.80 -3.76 -5.15
N GLN A 109 -7.63 -3.26 -4.74
CA GLN A 109 -6.71 -4.04 -3.90
C GLN A 109 -7.27 -4.32 -2.51
N ARG A 110 -8.06 -3.39 -1.93
CA ARG A 110 -8.74 -3.66 -0.66
C ARG A 110 -9.72 -4.81 -0.77
N ALA A 111 -10.44 -4.93 -1.89
CA ALA A 111 -11.33 -6.06 -2.13
C ALA A 111 -10.56 -7.37 -2.25
N GLU A 112 -9.46 -7.38 -3.02
CA GLU A 112 -8.58 -8.56 -3.15
C GLU A 112 -7.97 -8.99 -1.81
N ILE A 113 -7.51 -8.03 -0.99
CA ILE A 113 -7.02 -8.29 0.36
C ILE A 113 -8.12 -8.90 1.23
N ALA A 114 -9.32 -8.31 1.23
CA ALA A 114 -10.43 -8.82 2.04
C ALA A 114 -10.78 -10.27 1.67
N LYS A 115 -10.81 -10.58 0.38
CA LYS A 115 -11.03 -11.94 -0.12
C LYS A 115 -9.90 -12.88 0.32
N ALA A 116 -8.65 -12.51 0.08
CA ALA A 116 -7.49 -13.34 0.43
C ALA A 116 -7.41 -13.64 1.93
N LEU A 117 -7.82 -12.69 2.79
CA LEU A 117 -7.83 -12.86 4.23
C LEU A 117 -9.03 -13.68 4.76
N GLN A 118 -10.12 -13.79 3.99
CA GLN A 118 -11.25 -14.66 4.32
C GLN A 118 -10.99 -16.14 3.98
N GLU A 119 -10.03 -16.39 3.08
CA GLU A 119 -9.65 -17.72 2.60
C GLU A 119 -8.52 -18.36 3.45
N LEU A 120 -8.14 -17.73 4.57
CA LEU A 120 -7.17 -18.21 5.57
C LEU A 120 -7.88 -18.90 6.75
#